data_AF-A0A3A8GFZ5-F1
#
_entry.id   AF-A0A3A8GFZ5-F1
#
_cell.length_a   1.000
_cell.length_b   1.000
_cell.length_c   1.000
_cell.angle_alpha   90.00
_cell.angle_beta   90.00
_cell.angle_gamma   90.00
#
_symmetry.space_group_name_H-M   'P 1'
#
loop_
_entity.id
_entity.type
_entity.pdbx_description
1 polymer ?
#
loop_
_entity_poly.entity_id
_entity_poly.type
_entity_poly.pdbx_seq_one_letter_code
_entity_poly.pdbx_strand_id
1 'polypeptide(L)' 'MSGPAFFQTHMGQRFFEGTVPQILRELRRLNDNLERPVAVAEQFAGQEQSSCAEPVEPTPGDSEGK' A
#
# COMPACT_ATOMS: atom_id res chain seq x y z
N MET A 1 -7.46 23.25 42.41
CA MET A 1 -6.39 23.51 41.41
C MET A 1 -6.14 22.22 40.66
N SER A 2 -6.00 22.25 39.34
CA SER A 2 -5.64 21.05 38.56
C SER A 2 -4.16 20.74 38.77
N GLY A 3 -3.83 19.46 38.97
CA GLY A 3 -2.45 19.02 39.14
C GLY A 3 -1.61 19.17 37.86
N PRO A 4 -0.30 18.84 37.92
CA PRO A 4 0.57 18.87 36.76
C PRO A 4 0.05 17.93 35.67
N ALA A 5 0.20 18.34 34.41
CA ALA A 5 -0.15 17.49 33.28
C ALA A 5 0.78 16.27 33.20
N PHE A 6 0.30 15.16 32.63
CA PHE A 6 1.03 13.88 32.61
C PHE A 6 2.48 14.01 32.10
N PHE A 7 2.70 14.72 30.98
CA PHE A 7 4.03 14.95 30.39
C PHE A 7 4.98 15.76 31.28
N GLN A 8 4.46 16.49 32.26
CA GLN A 8 5.24 17.26 33.23
C GLN A 8 5.69 16.39 34.42
N THR A 9 5.06 15.23 34.61
CA THR A 9 5.46 14.29 35.66
C THR A 9 6.70 13.51 35.25
N HIS A 10 7.49 13.08 36.23
CA HIS A 10 8.66 12.23 35.98
C HIS A 10 8.30 10.94 35.21
N MET A 11 7.15 10.35 35.55
CA MET A 11 6.62 9.18 34.84
C MET A 11 6.32 9.50 33.37
N GLY A 12 5.65 10.62 33.10
CA GLY A 12 5.33 11.02 31.73
C GLY A 12 6.57 11.33 30.90
N GLN A 13 7.57 12.01 31.47
CA GLN A 13 8.85 12.24 30.80
C GLN A 13 9.51 10.92 30.38
N ARG A 14 9.64 9.96 31.30
CA ARG A 14 10.19 8.63 31.01
C ARG A 14 9.41 7.90 29.92
N PHE A 15 8.08 8.01 29.91
CA PHE A 15 7.22 7.41 28.89
C PHE A 15 7.48 8.02 27.50
N PHE A 16 7.55 9.36 27.40
CA PHE A 16 7.82 10.04 26.13
C PHE A 16 9.24 9.80 25.62
N GLU A 17 10.22 9.65 26.52
CA GLU A 17 11.61 9.33 26.15
C GLU A 17 11.79 7.87 25.70
N GLY A 18 11.14 6.92 26.39
CA GLY A 18 11.39 5.50 26.20
C GLY A 18 10.38 4.79 25.31
N THR A 19 9.09 5.04 25.55
CA THR A 19 8.00 4.25 24.98
C THR A 19 7.53 4.83 23.65
N VAL A 20 7.37 6.14 23.55
CA VAL A 20 6.88 6.78 22.32
C VAL A 20 7.77 6.50 21.10
N PRO A 21 9.12 6.58 21.18
CA PRO A 21 9.97 6.24 20.04
C PRO A 21 9.82 4.79 19.58
N GLN A 22 9.60 3.86 20.52
CA GLN A 22 9.37 2.44 20.20
C GLN A 22 8.04 2.27 19.47
N ILE A 23 6.96 2.90 19.95
CA ILE A 23 5.66 2.90 19.28
C ILE A 23 5.79 3.45 17.86
N LEU A 24 6.47 4.58 17.68
CA LEU A 24 6.67 5.17 16.35
C LEU A 24 7.46 4.24 15.42
N ARG A 25 8.45 3.51 15.95
CA ARG A 25 9.23 2.53 15.18
C ARG A 25 8.37 1.37 14.70
N GLU A 26 7.51 0.83 15.57
CA GLU A 26 6.59 -0.25 15.20
C GLU A 26 5.49 0.23 14.25
N LEU A 27 4.96 1.44 14.43
CA LEU A 27 4.02 2.05 13.49
C LEU A 27 4.64 2.22 12.09
N ARG A 28 5.90 2.67 12.02
CA ARG A 28 6.62 2.76 10.75
C ARG A 28 6.77 1.38 10.10
N ARG A 29 7.23 0.39 10.86
CA ARG A 29 7.38 -0.98 10.38
C ARG A 29 6.05 -1.56 9.88
N LEU A 30 4.95 -1.27 10.56
CA LEU A 30 3.62 -1.67 10.12
C LEU A 30 3.28 -1.04 8.78
N ASN A 31 3.49 0.27 8.62
CA ASN A 31 3.26 0.95 7.35
C ASN A 31 4.10 0.34 6.20
N ASP A 32 5.41 0.13 6.42
CA ASP A 32 6.31 -0.49 5.44
C ASP A 32 5.90 -1.93 5.07
N ASN A 33 5.23 -2.64 5.99
CA ASN A 33 4.68 -3.98 5.76
C ASN A 33 3.38 -3.95 4.97
N LEU A 34 2.61 -2.86 5.02
CA LEU A 34 1.36 -2.68 4.27
C LEU A 34 1.63 -2.16 2.85
N GLU A 35 2.63 -1.29 2.68
CA GLU A 35 2.99 -0.74 1.36
C GLU A 35 3.44 -1.84 0.38
N ARG A 36 4.15 -2.87 0.86
CA ARG A 36 4.62 -3.99 0.03
C ARG A 36 3.48 -4.80 -0.63
N PRO A 37 2.50 -5.34 0.12
CA PRO A 37 1.33 -6.00 -0.45
C PRO A 37 0.50 -5.11 -1.38
N VAL A 38 0.35 -3.81 -1.05
CA VAL A 38 -0.39 -2.87 -1.90
C VAL A 38 0.29 -2.73 -3.26
N ALA A 39 1.61 -2.51 -3.29
CA ALA A 39 2.36 -2.40 -4.55
C ALA A 39 2.25 -3.69 -5.39
N VAL A 40 2.25 -4.86 -4.74
CA VAL A 40 2.05 -6.14 -5.41
C VAL A 40 0.63 -6.27 -5.97
N ALA A 41 -0.39 -5.89 -5.20
CA ALA A 41 -1.78 -5.91 -5.64
C ALA A 41 -2.03 -4.98 -6.83
N GLU A 42 -1.43 -3.80 -6.85
CA GLU A 42 -1.51 -2.86 -7.98
C GLU A 42 -0.90 -3.44 -9.26
N GLN A 43 0.23 -4.15 -9.15
CA GLN A 43 0.86 -4.81 -10.30
C GLN A 43 -0.02 -5.92 -10.89
N PHE A 44 -0.66 -6.73 -10.05
CA PHE A 44 -1.57 -7.77 -10.51
C PHE A 44 -2.87 -7.20 -11.10
N ALA A 45 -3.41 -6.13 -10.51
CA ALA A 45 -4.59 -5.45 -11.06
C ALA A 45 -4.33 -4.83 -12.45
N GLY A 46 -3.10 -4.40 -12.74
CA GLY A 46 -2.71 -3.89 -14.05
C GLY A 46 -2.47 -4.98 -15.12
N GLN A 47 -2.22 -6.24 -14.71
CA GLN A 47 -1.93 -7.33 -15.65
C GLN A 47 -3.18 -7.91 -16.34
N GLU A 48 -4.37 -7.85 -15.72
CA GLU A 48 -5.59 -8.41 -16.32
C GLU A 48 -6.03 -7.69 -17.60
N GLN A 49 -5.62 -6.44 -17.83
CA GLN A 49 -6.01 -5.68 -19.03
C GLN A 49 -5.11 -5.94 -20.25
N SER A 50 -3.89 -6.46 -20.07
CA SER A 50 -2.95 -6.64 -21.19
C SER A 50 -3.04 -8.01 -21.88
N SER A 51 -3.73 -8.99 -21.28
CA SER A 51 -3.82 -10.35 -21.82
C SER A 51 -5.08 -10.61 -22.66
N CYS A 52 -5.97 -9.63 -22.82
CA CYS A 52 -7.22 -9.76 -23.56
C CYS A 52 -7.20 -8.89 -24.84
N ALA A 53 -6.17 -9.03 -25.65
CA ALA A 53 -6.23 -8.65 -27.05
C ALA A 53 -6.50 -9.94 -27.84
N GLU A 54 -7.76 -10.14 -28.22
CA GLU A 54 -8.15 -11.19 -29.17
C GLU A 54 -7.24 -11.13 -30.42
N PRO A 55 -6.69 -12.26 -30.89
CA PRO A 55 -6.19 -12.35 -32.25
C PRO A 55 -7.41 -12.29 -33.18
N VAL A 56 -7.76 -11.10 -33.66
CA VAL A 56 -8.70 -10.95 -34.77
C VAL A 56 -7.98 -11.46 -36.02
N GLU A 57 -8.26 -12.70 -36.42
CA GLU A 57 -7.85 -13.19 -37.73
C GLU A 57 -8.56 -12.37 -38.82
N PRO A 58 -7.85 -11.96 -39.88
CA PRO A 58 -8.41 -11.16 -40.95
C PRO A 58 -9.36 -12.05 -41.78
N THR A 59 -10.62 -11.61 -41.92
CA THR A 59 -11.60 -12.22 -42.82
C THR A 59 -11.00 -12.28 -44.24
N PRO A 60 -10.86 -13.45 -44.88
CA PRO A 60 -10.46 -13.52 -46.28
C PRO A 60 -11.61 -12.95 -47.10
N GLY A 61 -11.33 -11.83 -47.76
CA GLY A 61 -12.29 -11.14 -48.61
C GLY A 61 -12.83 -12.05 -49.70
N ASP A 62 -14.14 -12.03 -49.84
CA ASP A 62 -14.85 -12.33 -51.07
C ASP A 62 -14.18 -11.59 -52.24
N SER A 63 -13.40 -12.31 -53.04
CA SER A 63 -12.94 -11.86 -54.34
C SER A 63 -12.59 -13.08 -55.17
N GLU A 64 -13.53 -13.54 -55.99
CA GLU A 64 -13.32 -13.63 -57.43
C GLU A 64 -14.60 -14.13 -58.10
N GLY A 65 -15.19 -13.27 -58.93
CA GLY A 65 -16.11 -13.69 -59.96
C GLY A 65 -15.35 -13.93 -61.26
N LYS A 66 -15.67 -15.01 -61.98
CA LYS A 66 -16.04 -15.01 -63.41
C LYS A 66 -16.56 -16.38 -63.84
#